data_AF-A0A259TZ26-F1
#
_entry.id   AF-A0A259TZ26-F1
#
_cell.length_a   1.000
_cell.length_b   1.000
_cell.length_c   1.000
_cell.angle_alpha   90.00
_cell.angle_beta   90.00
_cell.angle_gamma   90.00
#
_symmetry.space_group_name_H-M   'P 1'
#
loop_
_entity.id
_entity.type
_entity.pdbx_description
1 polymer ?
#
loop_
_entity_poly.entity_id
_entity_poly.type
_entity_poly.pdbx_seq_one_letter_code
_entity_poly.pdbx_strand_id
1 'polypeptide(L)'
;MAPAEPSGASPPAPPDDLSPEAASRRRFKKRWAAVFLALVGVGIVAFTTQQAALVSDAADAHEAFLSEIESRLSRVTDLSDEEIADLRRSRNATHVEEAQARGIPPVTQRAALADSADAGGLVPLASNASVNLLDATHSIYRATPGVGVALDSISARFGRELEARGLPQFRFTVSSLLRSGEDQANLSGTNVNAVRGRSSHEYGTTFDITYRRFDFDGGRAPEAPSLPEGLTSAFATPLRQRLDAAEQSFYDDIAMERAPALAAILGRVLITLEDDSVLVALRERRQPVYHVTETNGDTRLTPLTQ
;
A
#
# COMPACT_ATOMS: atom_id res chain seq x y z
N MET A 1 -50.18 4.10 46.55
CA MET A 1 -50.08 5.53 46.19
C MET A 1 -48.59 5.86 46.19
N ALA A 2 -47.94 5.67 45.05
CA ALA A 2 -46.52 5.94 44.83
C ALA A 2 -46.40 7.20 43.94
N PRO A 3 -45.44 8.10 44.18
CA PRO A 3 -45.32 9.34 43.44
C PRO A 3 -44.72 9.13 42.05
N ALA A 4 -45.20 9.90 41.08
CA ALA A 4 -44.77 9.90 39.69
C ALA A 4 -43.37 10.52 39.54
N GLU A 5 -42.52 9.88 38.72
CA GLU A 5 -41.23 10.43 38.30
C GLU A 5 -41.41 11.56 37.27
N PRO A 6 -40.57 12.61 37.29
CA PRO A 6 -40.61 13.68 36.31
C PRO A 6 -39.96 13.27 34.98
N SER A 7 -40.69 13.54 33.89
CA SER A 7 -40.25 13.44 32.50
C SER A 7 -38.97 14.25 32.24
N GLY A 8 -37.83 13.57 32.13
CA GLY A 8 -36.57 14.17 31.66
C GLY A 8 -36.62 14.46 30.17
N ALA A 9 -36.46 15.73 29.80
CA ALA A 9 -36.25 16.16 28.42
C ALA A 9 -34.91 15.61 27.91
N SER A 10 -34.89 15.05 26.69
CA SER A 10 -33.66 14.65 26.00
C SER A 10 -32.76 15.88 25.74
N PRO A 11 -31.43 15.74 25.89
CA PRO A 11 -30.48 16.80 25.55
C PRO A 11 -30.53 17.09 24.04
N PRO A 12 -30.26 18.34 23.60
CA PRO A 12 -30.22 18.67 22.19
C PRO A 12 -29.11 17.88 21.48
N ALA A 13 -29.41 17.42 20.26
CA ALA A 13 -28.44 16.74 19.41
C ALA A 13 -27.20 17.62 19.19
N PRO A 14 -25.99 17.03 19.15
CA PRO A 14 -24.78 17.76 18.80
C PRO A 14 -24.89 18.30 17.36
N PRO A 15 -24.25 19.44 17.05
CA PRO A 15 -24.34 20.04 15.72
C PRO A 15 -23.74 19.13 14.66
N ASP A 16 -24.37 19.12 13.48
CA ASP A 16 -24.07 18.31 12.29
C ASP A 16 -22.61 17.86 12.18
N ASP A 17 -22.39 16.57 12.41
CA ASP A 17 -21.14 15.90 12.08
C ASP A 17 -21.08 15.79 10.55
N LEU A 18 -20.19 16.58 9.93
CA LEU A 18 -19.96 16.52 8.49
C LEU A 18 -19.59 15.09 8.12
N SER A 19 -20.24 14.54 7.07
CA SER A 19 -19.86 13.22 6.57
C SER A 19 -18.34 13.15 6.32
N PRO A 20 -17.69 11.98 6.46
CA PRO A 20 -16.25 11.84 6.22
C PRO A 20 -15.79 12.44 4.88
N GLU A 21 -16.65 12.36 3.87
CA GLU A 21 -16.47 12.96 2.56
C GLU A 21 -16.49 14.50 2.60
N ALA A 22 -17.40 15.12 3.35
CA ALA A 22 -17.44 16.56 3.54
C ALA A 22 -16.27 17.07 4.41
N ALA A 23 -15.81 16.28 5.37
CA ALA A 23 -14.63 16.58 6.18
C ALA A 23 -13.33 16.50 5.36
N SER A 24 -13.19 15.49 4.48
CA SER A 24 -12.08 15.35 3.53
C SER A 24 -12.05 16.53 2.54
N ARG A 25 -13.18 16.81 1.86
CA ARG A 25 -13.31 17.96 0.94
C ARG A 25 -12.96 19.30 1.62
N ARG A 26 -13.29 19.46 2.91
CA ARG A 26 -12.97 20.67 3.69
C ARG A 26 -11.50 20.76 4.09
N ARG A 27 -10.82 19.65 4.37
CA ARG A 27 -9.36 19.62 4.59
C ARG A 27 -8.61 19.89 3.29
N PHE A 28 -9.08 19.32 2.19
CA PHE A 28 -8.55 19.51 0.85
C PHE A 28 -8.61 20.99 0.41
N LYS A 29 -9.77 21.66 0.54
CA LYS A 29 -9.93 23.09 0.25
C LYS A 29 -9.05 24.02 1.12
N LYS A 30 -8.76 23.64 2.37
CA LYS A 30 -7.86 24.42 3.25
C LYS A 30 -6.38 24.34 2.83
N ARG A 31 -5.95 23.25 2.19
CA ARG A 31 -4.56 23.07 1.73
C ARG A 31 -4.27 23.90 0.48
N TRP A 32 -5.22 24.00 -0.45
CA TRP A 32 -5.09 24.83 -1.66
C TRP A 32 -5.15 26.33 -1.40
N ALA A 33 -5.87 26.77 -0.36
CA ALA A 33 -5.81 28.16 0.10
C ALA A 33 -4.39 28.62 0.48
N ALA A 34 -3.53 27.71 0.96
CA ALA A 34 -2.13 27.99 1.29
C ALA A 34 -1.23 28.08 0.03
N VAL A 35 -1.50 27.28 -1.01
CA VAL A 35 -0.84 27.39 -2.32
C VAL A 35 -1.12 28.77 -2.94
N PHE A 36 -2.36 29.23 -2.83
CA PHE A 36 -2.79 30.55 -3.29
C PHE A 36 -2.12 31.69 -2.51
N LEU A 37 -2.05 31.61 -1.17
CA LEU A 37 -1.37 32.59 -0.32
C LEU A 37 0.15 32.67 -0.58
N ALA A 38 0.79 31.55 -0.92
CA ALA A 38 2.22 31.49 -1.19
C ALA A 38 2.62 32.03 -2.57
N LEU A 39 1.69 32.09 -3.54
CA LEU A 39 1.88 32.77 -4.83
C LEU A 39 1.79 34.29 -4.72
N VAL A 40 1.00 34.79 -3.77
CA VAL A 40 0.84 36.23 -3.50
C VAL A 40 2.06 36.81 -2.75
N GLY A 41 2.79 35.97 -2.00
CA GLY A 41 3.87 36.42 -1.10
C GLY A 41 5.25 36.66 -1.73
N VAL A 42 5.48 36.35 -3.01
CA VAL A 42 6.81 36.51 -3.63
C VAL A 42 6.71 37.28 -4.94
N GLY A 43 6.85 38.61 -4.83
CA GLY A 43 7.33 39.47 -5.92
C GLY A 43 6.28 40.03 -6.87
N ILE A 44 5.74 41.22 -6.54
CA ILE A 44 5.08 42.10 -7.50
C ILE A 44 6.09 42.51 -8.59
N VAL A 45 5.93 42.04 -9.84
CA VAL A 45 6.44 42.76 -11.02
C VAL A 45 5.46 42.75 -12.22
N ALA A 46 4.56 41.78 -12.40
CA ALA A 46 3.55 41.87 -13.46
C ALA A 46 2.35 40.95 -13.21
N PHE A 47 1.71 41.05 -12.05
CA PHE A 47 0.44 40.37 -11.81
C PHE A 47 -0.67 41.10 -12.57
N THR A 48 -0.73 40.88 -13.88
CA THR A 48 -1.90 41.27 -14.65
C THR A 48 -3.06 40.37 -14.22
N THR A 49 -4.28 40.90 -14.22
CA THR A 49 -5.50 40.12 -13.96
C THR A 49 -5.61 38.90 -14.88
N GLN A 50 -5.00 38.97 -16.07
CA GLN A 50 -4.90 37.86 -17.01
C GLN A 50 -3.98 36.73 -16.53
N GLN A 51 -2.74 37.03 -16.09
CA GLN A 51 -1.87 35.98 -15.54
C GLN A 51 -2.46 35.36 -14.27
N ALA A 52 -3.11 36.18 -13.44
CA ALA A 52 -3.82 35.73 -12.24
C ALA A 52 -4.90 34.69 -12.57
N ALA A 53 -5.73 34.97 -13.58
CA ALA A 53 -6.77 34.05 -14.03
C ALA A 53 -6.17 32.73 -14.53
N LEU A 54 -5.12 32.77 -15.36
CA LEU A 54 -4.47 31.55 -15.86
C LEU A 54 -3.85 30.69 -14.74
N VAL A 55 -3.28 31.31 -13.71
CA VAL A 55 -2.79 30.58 -12.52
C VAL A 55 -3.93 29.90 -11.78
N SER A 56 -5.06 30.60 -11.61
CA SER A 56 -6.25 30.05 -10.97
C SER A 56 -6.81 28.87 -11.77
N ASP A 57 -7.00 29.05 -13.09
CA ASP A 57 -7.53 28.02 -13.98
C ASP A 57 -6.66 26.75 -13.96
N ALA A 58 -5.33 26.92 -13.94
CA ALA A 58 -4.38 25.81 -13.83
C ALA A 58 -4.49 25.07 -12.49
N ALA A 59 -4.64 25.81 -11.39
CA ALA A 59 -4.83 25.22 -10.06
C ALA A 59 -6.17 24.47 -9.98
N ASP A 60 -7.26 25.06 -10.47
CA ASP A 60 -8.60 24.46 -10.48
C ASP A 60 -8.63 23.19 -11.35
N ALA A 61 -7.97 23.21 -12.52
CA ALA A 61 -7.84 22.03 -13.39
C ALA A 61 -7.06 20.90 -12.71
N HIS A 62 -5.97 21.24 -12.01
CA HIS A 62 -5.17 20.27 -11.27
C HIS A 62 -5.94 19.72 -10.05
N GLU A 63 -6.68 20.56 -9.34
CA GLU A 63 -7.56 20.14 -8.25
C GLU A 63 -8.64 19.15 -8.73
N ALA A 64 -9.28 19.45 -9.86
CA ALA A 64 -10.26 18.56 -10.49
C ALA A 64 -9.65 17.23 -10.92
N PHE A 65 -8.41 17.24 -11.43
CA PHE A 65 -7.66 16.03 -11.78
C PHE A 65 -7.42 15.12 -10.56
N LEU A 66 -6.92 15.67 -9.45
CA LEU A 66 -6.71 14.90 -8.22
C LEU A 66 -8.04 14.40 -7.63
N SER A 67 -9.10 15.20 -7.72
CA SER A 67 -10.44 14.77 -7.28
C SER A 67 -10.98 13.60 -8.11
N GLU A 68 -10.68 13.53 -9.40
CA GLU A 68 -11.05 12.37 -10.22
C GLU A 68 -10.23 11.12 -9.86
N ILE A 69 -8.95 11.26 -9.50
CA ILE A 69 -8.14 10.14 -8.96
C ILE A 69 -8.78 9.59 -7.68
N GLU A 70 -9.15 10.45 -6.74
CA GLU A 70 -9.86 10.03 -5.52
C GLU A 70 -11.20 9.37 -5.86
N SER A 71 -11.94 9.90 -6.83
CA SER A 71 -13.21 9.33 -7.27
C SER A 71 -13.03 7.92 -7.82
N ARG A 72 -12.01 7.69 -8.66
CA ARG A 72 -11.66 6.36 -9.18
C ARG A 72 -11.32 5.36 -8.07
N LEU A 73 -10.51 5.76 -7.09
CA LEU A 73 -10.23 4.94 -5.91
C LEU A 73 -11.50 4.63 -5.11
N SER A 74 -12.39 5.61 -4.95
CA SER A 74 -13.64 5.47 -4.20
C SER A 74 -14.66 4.55 -4.88
N ARG A 75 -14.54 4.32 -6.19
CA ARG A 75 -15.36 3.35 -6.95
C ARG A 75 -14.89 1.91 -6.78
N VAL A 76 -13.69 1.69 -6.23
CA VAL A 76 -13.18 0.33 -5.97
C VAL A 76 -13.99 -0.26 -4.83
N THR A 77 -14.64 -1.38 -5.10
CA THR A 77 -15.36 -2.13 -4.08
C THR A 77 -14.40 -2.90 -3.19
N ASP A 78 -14.76 -3.00 -1.91
CA ASP A 78 -14.11 -3.91 -0.97
C ASP A 78 -14.16 -5.36 -1.51
N LEU A 79 -13.35 -6.23 -0.90
CA LEU A 79 -13.41 -7.66 -1.18
C LEU A 79 -14.78 -8.20 -0.73
N SER A 80 -15.45 -8.92 -1.62
CA SER A 80 -16.66 -9.67 -1.33
C SER A 80 -16.39 -10.85 -0.40
N ASP A 81 -17.44 -11.43 0.19
CA ASP A 81 -17.31 -12.61 1.04
C ASP A 81 -16.73 -13.82 0.29
N GLU A 82 -17.03 -13.94 -1.01
CA GLU A 82 -16.47 -14.98 -1.89
C GLU A 82 -14.97 -14.76 -2.10
N GLU A 83 -14.54 -13.55 -2.46
CA GLU A 83 -13.12 -13.22 -2.61
C GLU A 83 -12.34 -13.40 -1.29
N ILE A 84 -12.96 -13.08 -0.16
CA ILE A 84 -12.38 -13.33 1.17
C ILE A 84 -12.27 -14.84 1.45
N ALA A 85 -13.22 -15.65 0.98
CA ALA A 85 -13.18 -17.10 1.09
C ALA A 85 -12.08 -17.69 0.20
N ASP A 86 -11.92 -17.17 -1.03
CA ASP A 86 -10.85 -17.56 -1.95
C ASP A 86 -9.48 -17.27 -1.35
N LEU A 87 -9.28 -16.07 -0.79
CA LEU A 87 -8.08 -15.70 -0.02
C LEU A 87 -7.89 -16.49 1.28
N ARG A 88 -8.69 -17.53 1.53
CA ARG A 88 -8.60 -18.39 2.72
C ARG A 88 -8.72 -19.87 2.36
N ARG A 89 -8.69 -20.21 1.07
CA ARG A 89 -8.78 -21.60 0.60
C ARG A 89 -7.53 -22.40 0.95
N SER A 90 -6.36 -21.77 0.81
CA SER A 90 -5.07 -22.32 1.20
C SER A 90 -4.89 -22.20 2.72
N ARG A 91 -4.83 -23.35 3.40
CA ARG A 91 -4.69 -23.42 4.85
C ARG A 91 -3.23 -23.28 5.27
N ASN A 92 -2.97 -22.92 6.52
CA ASN A 92 -1.60 -22.81 7.06
C ASN A 92 -0.73 -24.05 6.81
N ALA A 93 -1.32 -25.26 6.80
CA ALA A 93 -0.58 -26.48 6.47
C ALA A 93 0.04 -26.44 5.07
N THR A 94 -0.72 -25.98 4.07
CA THR A 94 -0.25 -25.82 2.68
C THR A 94 0.93 -24.86 2.60
N HIS A 95 0.86 -23.72 3.30
CA HIS A 95 1.97 -22.77 3.37
C HIS A 95 3.24 -23.40 3.97
N VAL A 96 3.12 -24.20 5.03
CA VAL A 96 4.27 -24.88 5.64
C VAL A 96 4.84 -25.97 4.73
N GLU A 97 3.98 -26.74 4.06
CA GLU A 97 4.38 -27.78 3.10
C GLU A 97 5.16 -27.18 1.92
N GLU A 98 4.64 -26.14 1.29
CA GLU A 98 5.31 -25.42 0.19
C GLU A 98 6.62 -24.77 0.67
N ALA A 99 6.60 -24.16 1.85
CA ALA A 99 7.78 -23.53 2.41
C ALA A 99 8.91 -24.53 2.68
N GLN A 100 8.57 -25.69 3.28
CA GLN A 100 9.53 -26.75 3.57
C GLN A 100 10.10 -27.40 2.31
N ALA A 101 9.30 -27.52 1.25
CA ALA A 101 9.73 -28.14 0.00
C ALA A 101 10.77 -27.31 -0.76
N ARG A 102 10.80 -25.99 -0.55
CA ARG A 102 11.55 -25.03 -1.40
C ARG A 102 12.61 -24.22 -0.65
N GLY A 103 12.43 -24.07 0.65
CA GLY A 103 13.29 -23.21 1.46
C GLY A 103 14.46 -23.92 2.11
N ILE A 104 15.11 -23.19 3.01
CA ILE A 104 16.23 -23.70 3.80
C ILE A 104 15.73 -24.41 5.07
N PRO A 105 16.56 -25.27 5.70
CA PRO A 105 16.25 -25.80 7.02
C PRO A 105 16.04 -24.68 8.05
N PRO A 106 15.01 -24.78 8.93
CA PRO A 106 14.76 -23.80 9.97
C PRO A 106 15.93 -23.57 10.91
N VAL A 107 16.20 -22.31 11.20
CA VAL A 107 17.29 -21.88 12.11
C VAL A 107 16.70 -21.38 13.42
N THR A 108 17.10 -21.96 14.55
CA THR A 108 16.56 -21.56 15.86
C THR A 108 17.07 -20.19 16.29
N GLN A 109 18.38 -19.94 16.23
CA GLN A 109 19.01 -18.75 16.80
C GLN A 109 19.03 -17.59 15.81
N ARG A 110 18.59 -16.40 16.23
CA ARG A 110 18.59 -15.20 15.40
C ARG A 110 20.00 -14.83 14.90
N ALA A 111 21.01 -15.00 15.74
CA ALA A 111 22.39 -14.65 15.42
C ALA A 111 22.97 -15.46 14.25
N ALA A 112 22.51 -16.70 14.04
CA ALA A 112 22.98 -17.58 12.96
C ALA A 112 22.14 -17.48 11.67
N LEU A 113 21.05 -16.70 11.69
CA LEU A 113 20.05 -16.72 10.63
C LEU A 113 20.60 -16.18 9.30
N ALA A 114 21.36 -15.08 9.33
CA ALA A 114 21.93 -14.47 8.12
C ALA A 114 22.97 -15.41 7.47
N ASP A 115 23.90 -15.95 8.25
CA ASP A 115 24.93 -16.88 7.75
C ASP A 115 24.31 -18.15 7.15
N SER A 116 23.28 -18.69 7.81
CA SER A 116 22.55 -19.87 7.32
C SER A 116 21.74 -19.56 6.06
N ALA A 117 21.17 -18.37 5.96
CA ALA A 117 20.46 -17.90 4.77
C ALA A 117 21.40 -17.80 3.57
N ASP A 118 22.56 -17.16 3.76
CA ASP A 118 23.56 -16.99 2.71
C ASP A 118 24.15 -18.36 2.29
N ALA A 119 24.44 -19.25 3.25
CA ALA A 119 24.90 -20.62 2.95
C ALA A 119 23.84 -21.49 2.25
N GLY A 120 22.56 -21.23 2.53
CA GLY A 120 21.41 -21.90 1.91
C GLY A 120 21.00 -21.32 0.55
N GLY A 121 21.72 -20.32 0.03
CA GLY A 121 21.45 -19.72 -1.28
C GLY A 121 20.28 -18.73 -1.29
N LEU A 122 19.87 -18.22 -0.13
CA LEU A 122 18.90 -17.13 -0.06
C LEU A 122 19.56 -15.81 -0.47
N VAL A 123 18.80 -14.97 -1.17
CA VAL A 123 19.26 -13.68 -1.67
C VAL A 123 18.70 -12.53 -0.84
N PRO A 124 19.46 -11.44 -0.64
CA PRO A 124 18.91 -10.19 -0.13
C PRO A 124 17.78 -9.67 -1.01
N LEU A 125 16.71 -9.20 -0.39
CA LEU A 125 15.75 -8.30 -1.03
C LEU A 125 15.94 -6.86 -0.53
N ALA A 126 15.61 -5.91 -1.38
CA ALA A 126 15.61 -4.48 -1.07
C ALA A 126 14.32 -3.83 -1.59
N SER A 127 13.91 -2.73 -0.96
CA SER A 127 12.82 -1.90 -1.48
C SER A 127 13.15 -1.41 -2.89
N ASN A 128 12.13 -1.29 -3.73
CA ASN A 128 12.21 -0.76 -5.09
C ASN A 128 10.96 0.08 -5.43
N ALA A 129 10.79 0.45 -6.71
CA ALA A 129 9.70 1.30 -7.16
C ALA A 129 8.30 0.67 -6.99
N SER A 130 8.18 -0.66 -6.90
CA SER A 130 6.90 -1.38 -6.84
C SER A 130 6.68 -2.13 -5.53
N VAL A 131 7.72 -2.33 -4.73
CA VAL A 131 7.66 -3.03 -3.44
C VAL A 131 8.46 -2.26 -2.39
N ASN A 132 7.81 -1.96 -1.27
CA ASN A 132 8.49 -1.45 -0.07
C ASN A 132 8.71 -2.57 0.94
N LEU A 133 9.90 -2.64 1.53
CA LEU A 133 10.21 -3.54 2.65
C LEU A 133 10.18 -2.74 3.96
N LEU A 134 9.31 -3.12 4.88
CA LEU A 134 9.20 -2.47 6.19
C LEU A 134 10.42 -2.81 7.05
N ASP A 135 10.92 -1.85 7.83
CA ASP A 135 11.91 -2.17 8.85
C ASP A 135 11.29 -3.13 9.90
N ALA A 136 11.83 -4.34 10.00
CA ALA A 136 11.22 -5.44 10.73
C ALA A 136 12.16 -5.96 11.82
N THR A 137 11.74 -5.86 13.08
CA THR A 137 12.54 -6.28 14.24
C THR A 137 12.71 -7.79 14.34
N HIS A 138 11.71 -8.56 13.89
CA HIS A 138 11.64 -10.02 14.06
C HIS A 138 11.69 -10.78 12.72
N SER A 139 12.29 -10.20 11.68
CA SER A 139 12.56 -10.93 10.43
C SER A 139 13.77 -10.34 9.70
N ILE A 140 14.31 -11.06 8.73
CA ILE A 140 15.24 -10.50 7.73
C ILE A 140 14.71 -10.72 6.32
N TYR A 141 15.09 -9.83 5.41
CA TYR A 141 14.75 -9.92 3.99
C TYR A 141 15.79 -10.75 3.21
N ARG A 142 15.87 -12.03 3.58
CA ARG A 142 16.63 -13.06 2.85
C ARG A 142 15.64 -14.09 2.32
N ALA A 143 15.54 -14.21 1.01
CA ALA A 143 14.49 -14.98 0.36
C ALA A 143 15.04 -15.95 -0.69
N THR A 144 14.27 -16.98 -1.02
CA THR A 144 14.59 -17.80 -2.19
C THR A 144 14.45 -16.97 -3.47
N PRO A 145 15.14 -17.31 -4.57
CA PRO A 145 14.97 -16.60 -5.83
C PRO A 145 13.52 -16.56 -6.34
N GLY A 146 12.73 -17.61 -6.08
CA GLY A 146 11.34 -17.63 -6.54
C GLY A 146 10.41 -16.70 -5.73
N VAL A 147 10.75 -16.30 -4.50
CA VAL A 147 10.07 -15.18 -3.83
C VAL A 147 10.26 -13.89 -4.62
N GLY A 148 11.44 -13.68 -5.22
CA GLY A 148 11.67 -12.58 -6.15
C GLY A 148 10.73 -12.64 -7.34
N VAL A 149 10.59 -13.81 -7.97
CA VAL A 149 9.65 -14.03 -9.09
C VAL A 149 8.19 -13.81 -8.67
N ALA A 150 7.81 -14.23 -7.46
CA ALA A 150 6.47 -14.00 -6.93
C ALA A 150 6.21 -12.50 -6.71
N LEU A 151 7.16 -11.77 -6.11
CA LEU A 151 7.05 -10.31 -5.91
C LEU A 151 6.98 -9.55 -7.23
N ASP A 152 7.75 -9.95 -8.24
CA ASP A 152 7.69 -9.38 -9.60
C ASP A 152 6.32 -9.63 -10.24
N SER A 153 5.79 -10.86 -10.09
CA SER A 153 4.49 -11.24 -10.63
C SER A 153 3.33 -10.46 -9.97
N ILE A 154 3.40 -10.29 -8.64
CA ILE A 154 2.46 -9.46 -7.88
C ILE A 154 2.56 -8.01 -8.34
N SER A 155 3.77 -7.45 -8.39
CA SER A 155 4.02 -6.07 -8.80
C SER A 155 3.51 -5.78 -10.21
N ALA A 156 3.81 -6.65 -11.16
CA ALA A 156 3.40 -6.48 -12.55
C ALA A 156 1.87 -6.55 -12.70
N ARG A 157 1.19 -7.46 -11.99
CA ARG A 157 -0.28 -7.56 -12.05
C ARG A 157 -0.97 -6.42 -11.30
N PHE A 158 -0.50 -6.10 -10.11
CA PHE A 158 -1.02 -4.98 -9.33
C PHE A 158 -0.87 -3.66 -10.08
N GLY A 159 0.30 -3.42 -10.68
CA GLY A 159 0.53 -2.24 -11.52
C GLY A 159 -0.40 -2.15 -12.72
N ARG A 160 -0.65 -3.27 -13.42
CA ARG A 160 -1.64 -3.31 -14.51
C ARG A 160 -3.06 -3.00 -14.04
N GLU A 161 -3.46 -3.53 -12.88
CA GLU A 161 -4.78 -3.24 -12.31
C GLU A 161 -4.93 -1.76 -11.93
N LEU A 162 -3.88 -1.13 -11.41
CA LEU A 162 -3.87 0.30 -11.11
C LEU A 162 -3.95 1.13 -12.40
N GLU A 163 -3.15 0.79 -13.41
CA GLU A 163 -3.12 1.47 -14.71
C GLU A 163 -4.47 1.38 -15.42
N ALA A 164 -5.09 0.19 -15.44
CA ALA A 164 -6.41 -0.02 -16.04
C ALA A 164 -7.52 0.81 -15.37
N ARG A 165 -7.32 1.21 -14.12
CA ARG A 165 -8.24 2.09 -13.37
C ARG A 165 -7.84 3.57 -13.45
N GLY A 166 -6.79 3.91 -14.19
CA GLY A 166 -6.25 5.25 -14.27
C GLY A 166 -5.79 5.76 -12.90
N LEU A 167 -5.11 4.92 -12.13
CA LEU A 167 -4.58 5.22 -10.80
C LEU A 167 -3.04 5.32 -10.84
N PRO A 168 -2.43 6.06 -9.89
CA PRO A 168 -0.99 6.03 -9.69
C PRO A 168 -0.47 4.62 -9.39
N GLN A 169 0.76 4.34 -9.81
CA GLN A 169 1.49 3.11 -9.48
C GLN A 169 1.93 3.14 -8.01
N PHE A 170 0.97 2.94 -7.10
CA PHE A 170 1.26 2.71 -5.69
C PHE A 170 2.06 1.42 -5.52
N ARG A 171 2.98 1.42 -4.56
CA ARG A 171 3.69 0.21 -4.16
C ARG A 171 3.08 -0.38 -2.90
N PHE A 172 3.09 -1.70 -2.81
CA PHE A 172 2.64 -2.42 -1.61
C PHE A 172 3.82 -2.66 -0.66
N THR A 173 3.53 -2.84 0.64
CA THR A 173 4.57 -3.04 1.65
C THR A 173 4.63 -4.49 2.13
N VAL A 174 5.78 -5.13 1.95
CA VAL A 174 6.13 -6.38 2.64
C VAL A 174 6.58 -6.04 4.06
N SER A 175 5.96 -6.68 5.04
CA SER A 175 6.11 -6.41 6.47
C SER A 175 6.99 -7.42 7.19
N SER A 176 7.14 -8.62 6.64
CA SER A 176 8.05 -9.63 7.18
C SER A 176 8.37 -10.74 6.16
N LEU A 177 9.48 -11.44 6.38
CA LEU A 177 9.92 -12.56 5.54
C LEU A 177 10.59 -13.67 6.38
N LEU A 178 11.91 -13.83 6.37
CA LEU A 178 12.57 -14.95 7.04
C LEU A 178 12.66 -14.71 8.55
N ARG A 179 12.24 -15.68 9.34
CA ARG A 179 12.27 -15.65 10.81
C ARG A 179 13.10 -16.80 11.37
N SER A 180 13.78 -16.57 12.50
CA SER A 180 14.32 -17.68 13.30
C SER A 180 13.25 -18.29 14.22
N GLY A 181 13.56 -19.43 14.81
CA GLY A 181 12.72 -20.02 15.86
C GLY A 181 12.56 -19.07 17.08
N GLU A 182 13.62 -18.33 17.45
CA GLU A 182 13.58 -17.29 18.48
C GLU A 182 12.65 -16.13 18.10
N ASP A 183 12.74 -15.63 16.85
CA ASP A 183 11.84 -14.59 16.35
C ASP A 183 10.37 -15.03 16.46
N GLN A 184 10.09 -16.28 16.07
CA GLN A 184 8.75 -16.86 16.10
C GLN A 184 8.23 -17.06 17.54
N ALA A 185 9.08 -17.50 18.45
CA ALA A 185 8.76 -17.65 19.87
C ALA A 185 8.42 -16.29 20.52
N ASN A 186 9.26 -15.29 20.27
CA ASN A 186 9.06 -13.92 20.75
C ASN A 186 7.74 -13.33 20.24
N LEU A 187 7.45 -13.50 18.94
CA LEU A 187 6.22 -13.00 18.33
C LEU A 187 4.96 -13.69 18.87
N SER A 188 5.02 -15.00 19.12
CA SER A 188 3.89 -15.78 19.61
C SER A 188 3.69 -15.71 21.12
N GLY A 189 4.59 -15.05 21.85
CA GLY A 189 4.59 -15.04 23.32
C GLY A 189 4.74 -16.44 23.93
N THR A 190 5.27 -17.39 23.15
CA THR A 190 5.38 -18.81 23.50
C THR A 190 6.85 -19.16 23.64
N ASN A 191 7.21 -20.05 24.58
CA ASN A 191 8.59 -20.54 24.70
C ASN A 191 9.01 -21.21 23.37
N VAL A 192 10.26 -21.00 22.91
CA VAL A 192 10.82 -21.65 21.70
C VAL A 192 10.60 -23.17 21.74
N ASN A 193 10.71 -23.78 22.92
CA ASN A 193 10.50 -25.22 23.13
C ASN A 193 9.02 -25.65 23.16
N ALA A 194 8.08 -24.70 23.15
CA ALA A 194 6.63 -24.90 23.21
C ALA A 194 5.89 -24.47 21.93
N VAL A 195 6.60 -23.94 20.91
CA VAL A 195 6.02 -23.65 19.60
C VAL A 195 5.57 -24.97 18.96
N ARG A 196 4.26 -25.26 19.04
CA ARG A 196 3.65 -26.44 18.44
C ARG A 196 3.48 -26.22 16.94
N GLY A 197 4.53 -26.53 16.18
CA GLY A 197 4.55 -26.50 14.72
C GLY A 197 5.53 -25.48 14.15
N ARG A 198 6.21 -25.83 13.05
CA ARG A 198 7.11 -24.90 12.35
C ARG A 198 6.30 -23.84 11.61
N SER A 199 6.78 -22.59 11.66
CA SER A 199 6.24 -21.49 10.86
C SER A 199 6.79 -21.54 9.43
N SER A 200 5.96 -21.24 8.44
CA SER A 200 6.35 -21.11 7.03
C SER A 200 7.42 -20.01 6.82
N HIS A 201 7.45 -19.00 7.69
CA HIS A 201 8.50 -17.97 7.70
C HIS A 201 9.90 -18.48 8.06
N GLU A 202 10.04 -19.68 8.65
CA GLU A 202 11.35 -20.22 9.04
C GLU A 202 12.18 -20.73 7.84
N TYR A 203 11.62 -20.72 6.63
CA TYR A 203 12.20 -21.35 5.44
C TYR A 203 12.68 -20.36 4.35
N GLY A 204 12.34 -19.07 4.46
CA GLY A 204 12.78 -18.04 3.49
C GLY A 204 11.97 -17.95 2.20
N THR A 205 10.81 -18.61 2.15
CA THR A 205 9.91 -18.70 0.99
C THR A 205 8.59 -17.94 1.19
N THR A 206 8.39 -17.44 2.40
CA THR A 206 7.10 -16.92 2.86
C THR A 206 7.27 -15.49 3.37
N PHE A 207 6.33 -14.63 2.97
CA PHE A 207 6.36 -13.21 3.29
C PHE A 207 4.95 -12.68 3.55
N ASP A 208 4.87 -11.65 4.39
CA ASP A 208 3.61 -11.01 4.76
C ASP A 208 3.49 -9.64 4.08
N ILE A 209 2.49 -9.44 3.22
CA ILE A 209 2.16 -8.10 2.68
C ILE A 209 1.13 -7.44 3.60
N THR A 210 1.45 -6.28 4.19
CA THR A 210 0.47 -5.53 4.97
C THR A 210 -0.54 -4.87 4.05
N TYR A 211 -1.83 -5.05 4.34
CA TYR A 211 -2.90 -4.38 3.59
C TYR A 211 -3.30 -3.03 4.20
N ARG A 212 -2.49 -2.50 5.13
CA ARG A 212 -2.70 -1.16 5.74
C ARG A 212 -1.75 -0.10 5.22
N ARG A 213 -0.68 -0.47 4.52
CA ARG A 213 0.37 0.45 4.11
C ARG A 213 0.67 0.30 2.63
N PHE A 214 0.32 1.34 1.90
CA PHE A 214 0.70 1.60 0.53
C PHE A 214 1.35 2.98 0.51
N ASP A 215 2.20 3.22 -0.46
CA ASP A 215 2.89 4.50 -0.65
C ASP A 215 3.16 4.77 -2.13
N PHE A 216 3.50 6.02 -2.43
CA PHE A 216 3.82 6.48 -3.76
C PHE A 216 5.22 7.12 -3.76
N ASP A 217 6.20 6.45 -4.36
CA ASP A 217 7.60 6.90 -4.35
C ASP A 217 8.01 7.48 -5.71
N GLY A 218 7.20 8.41 -6.23
CA GLY A 218 7.42 9.00 -7.55
C GLY A 218 7.26 8.00 -8.70
N GLY A 219 6.47 6.94 -8.49
CA GLY A 219 6.13 5.97 -9.53
C GLY A 219 5.36 6.59 -10.70
N ARG A 220 5.06 5.81 -11.74
CA ARG A 220 4.23 6.30 -12.84
C ARG A 220 2.85 6.72 -12.32
N ALA A 221 2.38 7.89 -12.69
CA ALA A 221 1.03 8.38 -12.40
C ALA A 221 0.32 8.76 -13.71
N PRO A 222 -1.02 8.90 -13.68
CA PRO A 222 -1.75 9.51 -14.79
C PRO A 222 -1.21 10.91 -15.11
N GLU A 223 -1.24 11.29 -16.39
CA GLU A 223 -0.71 12.59 -16.81
C GLU A 223 -1.53 13.74 -16.25
N ALA A 224 -0.88 14.62 -15.49
CA ALA A 224 -1.48 15.83 -14.95
C ALA A 224 -1.78 16.86 -16.06
N PRO A 225 -2.78 17.74 -15.88
CA PRO A 225 -3.10 18.78 -16.86
C PRO A 225 -1.91 19.70 -17.18
N SER A 226 -1.72 20.01 -18.46
CA SER A 226 -0.71 20.98 -18.90
C SER A 226 -1.04 22.39 -18.41
N LEU A 227 0.00 23.17 -18.10
CA LEU A 227 -0.17 24.60 -17.79
C LEU A 227 -0.72 25.36 -19.02
N PRO A 228 -1.55 26.41 -18.81
CA PRO A 228 -2.08 27.22 -19.92
C PRO A 228 -0.96 27.88 -20.74
N GLU A 229 -1.09 27.87 -22.08
CA GLU A 229 -0.08 28.40 -23.01
C GLU A 229 0.25 29.90 -22.81
N GLY A 230 -0.70 30.67 -22.28
CA GLY A 230 -0.51 32.10 -22.01
C GLY A 230 0.27 32.42 -20.73
N LEU A 231 0.67 31.42 -19.96
CA LEU A 231 1.36 31.59 -18.69
C LEU A 231 2.85 31.89 -18.93
N THR A 232 3.30 33.06 -18.51
CA THR A 232 4.73 33.41 -18.65
C THR A 232 5.60 32.52 -17.76
N SER A 233 6.86 32.30 -18.15
CA SER A 233 7.80 31.43 -17.41
C SER A 233 8.00 31.87 -15.95
N ALA A 234 7.89 33.17 -15.67
CA ALA A 234 7.95 33.73 -14.32
C ALA A 234 6.86 33.17 -13.38
N PHE A 235 5.70 32.78 -13.92
CA PHE A 235 4.63 32.12 -13.17
C PHE A 235 4.60 30.61 -13.40
N ALA A 236 4.91 30.14 -14.61
CA ALA A 236 4.81 28.72 -14.97
C ALA A 236 5.75 27.82 -14.16
N THR A 237 7.01 28.20 -14.00
CA THR A 237 7.99 27.40 -13.25
C THR A 237 7.62 27.25 -11.77
N PRO A 238 7.38 28.34 -11.00
CA PRO A 238 7.03 28.20 -9.59
C PRO A 238 5.64 27.57 -9.38
N LEU A 239 4.70 27.77 -10.30
CA LEU A 239 3.40 27.09 -10.24
C LEU A 239 3.58 25.58 -10.42
N ARG A 240 4.34 25.13 -11.44
CA ARG A 240 4.61 23.71 -11.67
C ARG A 240 5.21 23.03 -10.44
N GLN A 241 6.26 23.61 -9.88
CA GLN A 241 6.91 23.07 -8.67
C GLN A 241 5.92 22.90 -7.51
N ARG A 242 4.95 23.82 -7.36
CA ARG A 242 3.93 23.74 -6.32
C ARG A 242 2.85 22.70 -6.63
N LEU A 243 2.43 22.59 -7.89
CA LEU A 243 1.48 21.57 -8.32
C LEU A 243 2.10 20.17 -8.16
N ASP A 244 3.34 19.96 -8.61
CA ASP A 244 4.05 18.68 -8.46
C ASP A 244 4.20 18.29 -6.97
N ALA A 245 4.53 19.25 -6.10
CA ALA A 245 4.61 19.02 -4.66
C ALA A 245 3.24 18.71 -4.03
N ALA A 246 2.18 19.38 -4.48
CA ALA A 246 0.82 19.14 -4.02
C ALA A 246 0.32 17.75 -4.48
N GLU A 247 0.62 17.37 -5.72
CA GLU A 247 0.33 16.06 -6.31
C GLU A 247 1.03 14.94 -5.53
N GLN A 248 2.35 15.04 -5.30
CA GLN A 248 3.09 14.07 -4.51
C GLN A 248 2.49 13.91 -3.10
N SER A 249 2.22 15.03 -2.43
CA SER A 249 1.60 15.00 -1.10
C SER A 249 0.20 14.40 -1.12
N PHE A 250 -0.59 14.65 -2.16
CA PHE A 250 -1.91 14.06 -2.33
C PHE A 250 -1.82 12.54 -2.51
N TYR A 251 -0.87 12.03 -3.29
CA TYR A 251 -0.69 10.59 -3.48
C TYR A 251 -0.28 9.88 -2.20
N ASP A 252 0.62 10.48 -1.41
CA ASP A 252 1.00 9.93 -0.11
C ASP A 252 -0.19 9.83 0.85
N ASP A 253 -1.03 10.87 0.90
CA ASP A 253 -2.21 10.90 1.76
C ASP A 253 -3.29 9.91 1.29
N ILE A 254 -3.61 9.90 -0.01
CA ILE A 254 -4.68 9.05 -0.54
C ILE A 254 -4.32 7.56 -0.47
N ALA A 255 -3.03 7.20 -0.56
CA ALA A 255 -2.56 5.83 -0.36
C ALA A 255 -2.89 5.32 1.07
N MET A 256 -2.80 6.20 2.07
CA MET A 256 -3.16 5.88 3.45
C MET A 256 -4.68 5.87 3.66
N GLU A 257 -5.37 6.91 3.19
CA GLU A 257 -6.82 7.07 3.38
C GLU A 257 -7.63 6.00 2.64
N ARG A 258 -7.15 5.56 1.48
CA ARG A 258 -7.79 4.56 0.61
C ARG A 258 -7.03 3.22 0.60
N ALA A 259 -6.25 2.93 1.64
CA ALA A 259 -5.59 1.63 1.79
C ALA A 259 -6.54 0.42 1.64
N PRO A 260 -7.81 0.44 2.11
CA PRO A 260 -8.74 -0.67 1.85
C PRO A 260 -9.04 -0.94 0.37
N ALA A 261 -9.15 0.12 -0.45
CA ALA A 261 -9.37 -0.02 -1.90
C ALA A 261 -8.15 -0.65 -2.58
N LEU A 262 -6.95 -0.16 -2.27
CA LEU A 262 -5.69 -0.74 -2.77
C LEU A 262 -5.51 -2.18 -2.31
N ALA A 263 -5.85 -2.47 -1.05
CA ALA A 263 -5.87 -3.82 -0.50
C ALA A 263 -6.82 -4.75 -1.24
N ALA A 264 -8.00 -4.27 -1.66
CA ALA A 264 -8.96 -5.07 -2.40
C ALA A 264 -8.46 -5.38 -3.82
N ILE A 265 -7.83 -4.41 -4.51
CA ILE A 265 -7.17 -4.65 -5.80
C ILE A 265 -6.06 -5.69 -5.63
N LEU A 266 -5.18 -5.52 -4.64
CA LEU A 266 -4.09 -6.46 -4.38
C LEU A 266 -4.61 -7.85 -4.01
N GLY A 267 -5.68 -7.94 -3.22
CA GLY A 267 -6.31 -9.21 -2.85
C GLY A 267 -6.78 -10.00 -4.08
N ARG A 268 -7.44 -9.34 -5.04
CA ARG A 268 -7.86 -9.96 -6.31
C ARG A 268 -6.67 -10.43 -7.15
N VAL A 269 -5.58 -9.66 -7.16
CA VAL A 269 -4.32 -10.06 -7.82
C VAL A 269 -3.77 -11.34 -7.19
N LEU A 270 -3.78 -11.45 -5.86
CA LEU A 270 -3.31 -12.64 -5.15
C LEU A 270 -4.18 -13.87 -5.44
N ILE A 271 -5.51 -13.73 -5.49
CA ILE A 271 -6.42 -14.81 -5.90
C ILE A 271 -6.04 -15.32 -7.29
N THR A 272 -5.89 -14.41 -8.26
CA THR A 272 -5.56 -14.79 -9.65
C THR A 272 -4.18 -15.46 -9.74
N LEU A 273 -3.20 -15.00 -8.96
CA LEU A 273 -1.87 -15.61 -8.93
C LEU A 273 -1.87 -17.00 -8.27
N GLU A 274 -2.74 -17.22 -7.30
CA GLU A 274 -2.93 -18.54 -6.72
C GLU A 274 -3.66 -19.49 -7.69
N ASP A 275 -4.65 -19.00 -8.45
CA ASP A 275 -5.28 -19.77 -9.53
C ASP A 275 -4.27 -20.21 -10.59
N ASP A 276 -3.32 -19.33 -10.91
CA ASP A 276 -2.23 -19.60 -11.84
C ASP A 276 -1.08 -20.42 -11.23
N SER A 277 -1.23 -20.88 -9.97
CA SER A 277 -0.23 -21.68 -9.26
C SER A 277 1.15 -21.00 -9.11
N VAL A 278 1.19 -19.67 -9.09
CA VAL A 278 2.44 -18.91 -8.89
C VAL A 278 2.84 -18.85 -7.42
N LEU A 279 1.83 -18.74 -6.55
CA LEU A 279 1.96 -18.62 -5.11
C LEU A 279 0.72 -19.22 -4.43
N VAL A 280 0.74 -19.30 -3.10
CA VAL A 280 -0.47 -19.44 -2.27
C VAL A 280 -0.60 -18.24 -1.35
N ALA A 281 -1.81 -17.74 -1.17
CA ALA A 281 -2.12 -16.57 -0.37
C ALA A 281 -3.18 -16.86 0.69
N LEU A 282 -2.99 -16.24 1.85
CA LEU A 282 -3.92 -16.31 2.95
C LEU A 282 -4.15 -14.90 3.53
N ARG A 283 -5.38 -14.41 3.51
CA ARG A 283 -5.77 -13.21 4.23
C ARG A 283 -5.97 -13.52 5.71
N GLU A 284 -4.99 -13.12 6.52
CA GLU A 284 -4.95 -13.38 7.94
C GLU A 284 -6.12 -12.75 8.71
N ARG A 285 -6.51 -13.41 9.82
CA ARG A 285 -7.63 -12.94 10.67
C ARG A 285 -7.17 -12.03 11.78
N ARG A 286 -6.03 -12.36 12.39
CA ARG A 286 -5.52 -11.70 13.60
C ARG A 286 -4.52 -10.60 13.28
N GLN A 287 -3.94 -10.65 12.08
CA GLN A 287 -2.98 -9.67 11.61
C GLN A 287 -3.46 -9.10 10.28
N PRO A 288 -3.21 -7.82 10.02
CA PRO A 288 -3.69 -7.14 8.83
C PRO A 288 -2.81 -7.39 7.61
N VAL A 289 -2.54 -8.67 7.31
CA VAL A 289 -1.61 -9.07 6.27
C VAL A 289 -2.22 -10.10 5.33
N TYR A 290 -1.73 -10.11 4.11
CA TYR A 290 -1.76 -11.28 3.24
C TYR A 290 -0.49 -12.09 3.50
N HIS A 291 -0.65 -13.30 4.01
CA HIS A 291 0.41 -14.27 4.19
C HIS A 291 0.62 -15.02 2.88
N VAL A 292 1.81 -14.92 2.28
CA VAL A 292 2.06 -15.41 0.92
C VAL A 292 3.27 -16.34 0.92
N THR A 293 3.13 -17.51 0.30
CA THR A 293 4.24 -18.47 0.09
C THR A 293 4.38 -18.76 -1.39
N GLU A 294 5.61 -18.75 -1.91
CA GLU A 294 5.87 -19.14 -3.30
C GLU A 294 5.60 -20.64 -3.55
N THR A 295 5.12 -20.99 -4.75
CA THR A 295 4.80 -22.39 -5.11
C THR A 295 5.39 -22.86 -6.43
N ASN A 296 6.19 -22.03 -7.11
CA ASN A 296 6.69 -22.19 -8.49
C ASN A 296 5.62 -22.00 -9.59
N GLY A 297 5.42 -20.75 -10.04
CA GLY A 297 5.02 -20.51 -11.43
C GLY A 297 6.22 -20.73 -12.36
N ASP A 298 6.02 -21.41 -13.48
CA ASP A 298 7.02 -21.74 -14.52
C ASP A 298 8.19 -20.72 -14.61
N THR A 299 9.43 -21.19 -14.44
CA THR A 299 10.68 -20.40 -14.58
C THR A 299 10.92 -19.85 -16.00
N ARG A 300 9.92 -19.91 -16.87
CA ARG A 300 9.86 -19.29 -18.20
C ARG A 300 9.36 -17.85 -18.19
N LEU A 301 8.87 -17.32 -17.06
CA LEU A 301 8.70 -15.88 -16.91
C LEU A 301 10.08 -15.26 -16.72
N THR A 302 10.60 -14.69 -17.81
CA THR A 302 11.87 -13.95 -17.83
C THR A 302 11.84 -12.85 -16.76
N PRO A 303 12.91 -12.68 -15.96
CA PRO A 303 13.01 -11.56 -15.02
C PRO A 303 12.79 -10.23 -15.74
N LEU A 304 11.97 -9.35 -15.15
CA LEU A 304 11.87 -7.96 -15.58
C LEU A 304 13.06 -7.16 -15.02
N THR A 305 14.26 -7.52 -15.45
CA THR A 305 15.45 -6.69 -15.26
C THR A 305 16.56 -7.11 -16.24
N GLN A 306 16.70 -6.32 -17.31
CA GLN A 306 18.00 -5.85 -17.80
C GLN A 306 18.04 -4.34 -17.56
#